data_AF-A0A372FD93-F1
#
_entry.id   AF-A0A372FD93-F1
#
_cell.length_a   1.000
_cell.length_b   1.000
_cell.length_c   1.000
_cell.angle_alpha   90.00
_cell.angle_beta   90.00
_cell.angle_gamma   90.00
#
_symmetry.space_group_name_H-M   'P 1'
#
loop_
_entity.id
_entity.type
_entity.pdbx_description
1 polymer ?
#
loop_
_entity_poly.entity_id
_entity_poly.type
_entity_poly.pdbx_seq_one_letter_code
_entity_poly.pdbx_strand_id
1 'polypeptide(L)'
;MKVKEMPIYTLIFVLLIKMTEGQYGHSGTESLYGLLVDKPIVFKPDSSINKCLFLEDYESYFLKFFPNKKRQRTHDFIRSSPVMIFSDQLKEEYLIAYRYEGGNEYAFDCFEIGYFEDDKKLNKKLAVISKETIFMTESGLGLGSTLEEVTNTKGKNFKVKRKGNDMTLTYYLSDKHAFVKRYYMLAYFMEFRLRENKVRQITFGFEYP
;
A
#
# COMPACT_ATOMS: atom_id res chain seq x y z
N MET A 1 53.86 6.46 26.07
CA MET A 1 53.24 7.39 25.11
C MET A 1 52.72 6.55 23.95
N LYS A 2 51.40 6.30 23.87
CA LYS A 2 50.78 5.48 22.81
C LYS A 2 50.33 6.40 21.67
N VAL A 3 50.82 6.14 20.47
CA VAL A 3 50.39 6.81 19.23
C VAL A 3 48.97 6.34 18.92
N LYS A 4 48.05 7.28 18.74
CA LYS A 4 46.63 7.04 18.46
C LYS A 4 46.49 6.81 16.96
N GLU A 5 46.12 5.60 16.55
CA GLU A 5 45.83 5.26 15.16
C GLU A 5 44.66 6.12 14.64
N MET A 6 44.87 6.78 13.49
CA MET A 6 43.80 7.46 12.76
C MET A 6 43.01 6.45 11.92
N PRO A 7 41.67 6.52 11.89
CA PRO A 7 40.86 5.66 11.04
C PRO A 7 41.06 5.99 9.56
N ILE A 8 41.17 4.94 8.74
CA ILE A 8 41.45 4.94 7.28
C ILE A 8 40.53 5.89 6.49
N TYR A 9 39.30 6.13 6.96
CA TYR A 9 38.32 7.00 6.30
C TYR A 9 38.75 8.48 6.23
N THR A 10 39.51 8.96 7.21
CA THR A 10 39.99 10.36 7.20
C THR A 10 41.10 10.57 6.18
N LEU A 11 41.87 9.53 5.86
CA LEU A 11 42.91 9.59 4.83
C LEU A 11 42.32 9.68 3.42
N ILE A 12 41.18 9.01 3.17
CA ILE A 12 40.47 9.04 1.89
C ILE A 12 39.87 10.43 1.63
N PHE A 13 39.33 11.09 2.66
CA PHE A 13 38.75 12.43 2.51
C PHE A 13 39.81 13.51 2.23
N VAL A 14 41.01 13.38 2.80
CA VAL A 14 42.12 14.32 2.54
C VAL A 14 42.76 14.10 1.17
N LEU A 15 42.78 12.86 0.66
CA LEU A 15 43.25 12.56 -0.69
C LEU A 15 42.29 13.07 -1.77
N LEU A 16 40.97 13.05 -1.53
CA LEU A 16 39.98 13.57 -2.47
C LEU A 16 40.04 15.10 -2.64
N ILE A 17 40.36 15.84 -1.59
CA ILE A 17 40.46 17.31 -1.64
C ILE A 17 41.77 17.77 -2.32
N LYS A 18 42.87 17.01 -2.19
CA LYS A 18 44.14 17.34 -2.87
C LYS A 18 44.17 17.04 -4.36
N MET A 19 43.24 16.23 -4.88
CA MET A 19 43.13 15.97 -6.31
C MET A 19 42.29 17.01 -7.06
N THR A 20 41.62 17.94 -6.39
CA THR A 20 40.83 19.01 -7.04
C THR A 20 41.58 20.34 -7.22
N GLU A 21 42.80 20.50 -6.69
CA GLU A 21 43.61 21.71 -6.88
C GLU A 21 44.71 21.57 -7.94
N GLY A 22 44.79 20.41 -8.61
CA GLY A 22 45.78 20.14 -9.64
C GLY A 22 45.16 19.98 -11.03
N GLN A 23 45.34 21.01 -11.86
CA GLN A 23 45.25 21.01 -13.33
C GLN A 23 43.90 21.41 -13.97
N TYR A 24 43.88 22.66 -14.43
CA TYR A 24 43.11 23.10 -15.59
C TYR A 24 43.46 22.24 -16.82
N GLY A 25 42.44 21.65 -17.45
CA GLY A 25 42.54 21.02 -18.76
C GLY A 25 41.15 20.67 -19.29
N HIS A 26 40.77 21.26 -20.43
CA HIS A 26 39.50 21.04 -21.13
C HIS A 26 39.11 19.56 -21.30
N SER A 27 37.95 19.15 -20.79
CA SER A 27 36.84 18.57 -21.58
C SER A 27 35.72 18.08 -20.65
N GLY A 28 34.48 18.42 -21.00
CA GLY A 28 33.24 17.74 -20.58
C GLY A 28 33.09 17.32 -19.12
N THR A 29 32.94 18.27 -18.19
CA THR A 29 32.33 17.98 -16.90
C THR A 29 30.81 17.89 -17.06
N GLU A 30 30.31 16.75 -17.51
CA GLU A 30 28.96 16.35 -17.11
C GLU A 30 28.97 16.23 -15.60
N SER A 31 28.24 17.13 -14.93
CA SER A 31 28.19 17.13 -13.47
C SER A 31 27.65 15.77 -13.01
N LEU A 32 28.38 15.11 -12.10
CA LEU A 32 27.91 13.91 -11.38
C LEU A 32 26.60 14.17 -10.61
N TYR A 33 26.24 15.45 -10.41
CA TYR A 33 24.95 15.89 -9.87
C TYR A 33 23.77 15.76 -10.84
N GLY A 34 24.02 15.62 -12.15
CA GLY A 34 22.99 15.40 -13.18
C GLY A 34 22.62 13.93 -13.40
N LEU A 35 23.32 12.99 -12.75
CA LEU A 35 23.18 11.54 -12.94
C LEU A 35 22.36 10.85 -11.84
N LEU A 36 21.97 11.56 -10.79
CA LEU A 36 20.88 11.15 -9.90
C LEU A 36 19.54 11.59 -10.51
N VAL A 37 19.27 11.12 -11.74
CA VAL A 37 17.91 11.13 -12.26
C VAL A 37 17.14 10.16 -11.36
N ASP A 38 16.30 10.70 -10.48
CA ASP A 38 15.37 9.93 -9.65
C ASP A 38 14.69 8.91 -10.56
N LYS A 39 15.04 7.63 -10.39
CA LYS A 39 14.39 6.58 -11.17
C LYS A 39 12.90 6.67 -10.87
N PRO A 40 12.04 6.72 -11.90
CA PRO A 40 10.62 6.83 -11.67
C PRO A 40 10.15 5.66 -10.82
N ILE A 41 9.46 5.97 -9.72
CA ILE A 41 8.90 4.96 -8.82
C ILE A 41 7.89 4.14 -9.64
N VAL A 42 8.20 2.86 -9.81
CA VAL A 42 7.33 1.90 -10.51
C VAL A 42 6.31 1.37 -9.51
N PHE A 43 5.04 1.37 -9.93
CA PHE A 43 3.95 0.87 -9.10
C PHE A 43 4.19 -0.58 -8.66
N LYS A 44 4.13 -0.80 -7.34
CA LYS A 44 4.15 -2.13 -6.72
C LYS A 44 2.80 -2.38 -6.04
N PRO A 45 2.08 -3.46 -6.43
CA PRO A 45 0.78 -3.78 -5.84
C PRO A 45 0.95 -4.22 -4.39
N ASP A 46 -0.02 -3.87 -3.55
CA ASP A 46 -0.12 -4.40 -2.19
C ASP A 46 -1.01 -5.64 -2.19
N SER A 47 -0.65 -6.61 -1.35
CA SER A 47 -1.36 -7.90 -1.27
C SER A 47 -1.90 -8.21 0.11
N SER A 48 -1.72 -7.30 1.08
CA SER A 48 -2.15 -7.55 2.44
C SER A 48 -2.51 -6.31 3.25
N ILE A 49 -3.31 -6.54 4.28
CA ILE A 49 -3.64 -5.62 5.35
C ILE A 49 -2.75 -5.91 6.56
N ASN A 50 -2.08 -4.88 7.07
CA ASN A 50 -1.16 -4.92 8.21
C ASN A 50 -0.08 -6.03 8.11
N LYS A 51 0.23 -6.50 6.89
CA LYS A 51 1.10 -7.68 6.65
C LYS A 51 0.62 -8.96 7.37
N CYS A 52 -0.67 -9.02 7.68
CA CYS A 52 -1.30 -10.07 8.47
C CYS A 52 -2.39 -10.80 7.69
N LEU A 53 -3.27 -10.08 6.99
CA LEU A 53 -4.34 -10.66 6.18
C LEU A 53 -3.98 -10.49 4.70
N PHE A 54 -3.81 -11.59 3.98
CA PHE A 54 -3.31 -11.58 2.59
C PHE A 54 -4.42 -11.96 1.61
N LEU A 55 -4.36 -11.38 0.41
CA LEU A 55 -5.24 -11.74 -0.70
C LEU A 55 -5.08 -13.22 -1.04
N GLU A 56 -6.19 -13.92 -1.28
CA GLU A 56 -6.25 -15.33 -1.65
C GLU A 56 -5.52 -16.30 -0.68
N ASP A 57 -5.32 -15.89 0.58
CA ASP A 57 -4.63 -16.69 1.60
C ASP A 57 -5.57 -16.95 2.79
N TYR A 58 -6.22 -18.12 2.77
CA TYR A 58 -7.12 -18.56 3.83
C TYR A 58 -6.42 -18.76 5.19
N GLU A 59 -5.12 -19.10 5.19
CA GLU A 59 -4.37 -19.33 6.42
C GLU A 59 -4.08 -18.02 7.14
N SER A 60 -3.83 -16.95 6.39
CA SER A 60 -3.57 -15.63 6.94
C SER A 60 -4.68 -15.14 7.87
N TYR A 61 -5.93 -15.44 7.55
CA TYR A 61 -7.08 -15.14 8.39
C TYR A 61 -6.99 -15.85 9.75
N PHE A 62 -6.78 -17.16 9.77
CA PHE A 62 -6.81 -17.95 11.01
C PHE A 62 -5.50 -17.95 11.80
N LEU A 63 -4.35 -17.72 11.16
CA LEU A 63 -3.05 -17.82 11.82
C LEU A 63 -2.54 -16.46 12.28
N LYS A 64 -2.87 -15.38 11.56
CA LYS A 64 -2.25 -14.06 11.78
C LYS A 64 -3.28 -13.00 12.18
N PHE A 65 -4.35 -12.85 11.40
CA PHE A 65 -5.28 -11.74 11.55
C PHE A 65 -6.31 -11.98 12.67
N PHE A 66 -6.99 -13.13 12.64
CA PHE A 66 -8.07 -13.48 13.56
C PHE A 66 -7.93 -14.91 14.13
N PRO A 67 -6.98 -15.14 15.05
CA PRO A 67 -6.65 -16.48 15.55
C PRO A 67 -7.71 -17.14 16.44
N ASN A 68 -8.82 -16.47 16.71
CA ASN A 68 -9.88 -16.98 17.60
C ASN A 68 -10.66 -18.18 17.00
N LYS A 69 -10.38 -18.62 15.77
CA LYS A 69 -10.99 -19.78 15.05
C LYS A 69 -12.53 -19.84 15.03
N LYS A 70 -13.24 -18.87 15.61
CA LYS A 70 -14.69 -18.74 15.51
C LYS A 70 -15.02 -18.32 14.08
N ARG A 71 -15.80 -19.17 13.40
CA ARG A 71 -16.34 -18.85 12.08
C ARG A 71 -17.17 -17.59 12.17
N GLN A 72 -16.89 -16.67 11.26
CA GLN A 72 -17.61 -15.41 11.13
C GLN A 72 -18.42 -15.47 9.84
N ARG A 73 -19.63 -14.93 9.86
CA ARG A 73 -20.52 -14.97 8.70
C ARG A 73 -20.14 -13.85 7.73
N THR A 74 -20.30 -14.13 6.45
CA THR A 74 -20.33 -13.08 5.42
C THR A 74 -21.68 -12.36 5.43
N HIS A 75 -21.71 -11.16 4.89
CA HIS A 75 -22.89 -10.34 4.71
C HIS A 75 -23.11 -10.07 3.21
N ASP A 76 -24.23 -10.52 2.67
CA ASP A 76 -24.49 -10.48 1.22
C ASP A 76 -25.24 -9.22 0.76
N PHE A 77 -25.66 -8.35 1.69
CA PHE A 77 -26.51 -7.17 1.42
C PHE A 77 -25.82 -5.82 1.68
N ILE A 78 -24.54 -5.82 2.11
CA ILE A 78 -23.79 -4.59 2.41
C ILE A 78 -23.04 -4.07 1.18
N ARG A 79 -22.64 -4.99 0.30
CA ARG A 79 -21.96 -4.76 -0.98
C ARG A 79 -22.55 -5.69 -2.04
N SER A 80 -22.09 -5.56 -3.28
CA SER A 80 -22.51 -6.41 -4.40
C SER A 80 -22.04 -7.86 -4.30
N SER A 81 -21.03 -8.13 -3.48
CA SER A 81 -20.48 -9.46 -3.24
C SER A 81 -20.52 -9.77 -1.74
N PRO A 82 -20.49 -11.05 -1.34
CA PRO A 82 -20.34 -11.45 0.05
C PRO A 82 -19.12 -10.79 0.70
N VAL A 83 -19.32 -10.15 1.85
CA VAL A 83 -18.24 -9.47 2.57
C VAL A 83 -18.14 -9.87 4.02
N MET A 84 -16.91 -9.87 4.53
CA MET A 84 -16.64 -9.84 5.96
C MET A 84 -16.26 -8.42 6.37
N ILE A 85 -16.78 -7.99 7.53
CA ILE A 85 -16.60 -6.62 8.02
C ILE A 85 -15.84 -6.71 9.33
N PHE A 86 -14.74 -5.98 9.41
CA PHE A 86 -13.95 -5.82 10.61
C PHE A 86 -13.96 -4.36 11.03
N SER A 87 -13.86 -4.15 12.34
CA SER A 87 -13.67 -2.85 12.96
C SER A 87 -12.28 -2.82 13.56
N ASP A 88 -11.63 -1.67 13.52
CA ASP A 88 -10.48 -1.42 14.38
C ASP A 88 -10.89 -1.40 15.87
N GLN A 89 -9.92 -1.36 16.78
CA GLN A 89 -10.18 -1.34 18.22
C GLN A 89 -11.00 -0.12 18.68
N LEU A 90 -10.83 1.05 18.05
CA LEU A 90 -11.52 2.29 18.41
C LEU A 90 -12.89 2.41 17.74
N LYS A 91 -13.19 1.55 16.76
CA LYS A 91 -14.44 1.55 15.99
C LYS A 91 -14.61 2.80 15.15
N GLU A 92 -13.51 3.34 14.65
CA GLU A 92 -13.44 4.49 13.75
C GLU A 92 -13.32 4.02 12.30
N GLU A 93 -12.48 3.02 12.06
CA GLU A 93 -12.17 2.47 10.75
C GLU A 93 -12.84 1.10 10.56
N TYR A 94 -13.27 0.83 9.33
CA TYR A 94 -13.65 -0.50 8.90
C TYR A 94 -12.62 -1.08 7.94
N LEU A 95 -12.53 -2.40 7.95
CA LEU A 95 -11.97 -3.21 6.87
C LEU A 95 -13.08 -4.11 6.34
N ILE A 96 -13.37 -4.01 5.06
CA ILE A 96 -14.18 -4.97 4.32
C ILE A 96 -13.25 -5.91 3.57
N ALA A 97 -13.47 -7.21 3.73
CA ALA A 97 -12.82 -8.25 2.95
C ALA A 97 -13.86 -8.92 2.05
N TYR A 98 -13.67 -8.78 0.75
CA TYR A 98 -14.58 -9.30 -0.29
C TYR A 98 -14.23 -10.75 -0.60
N ARG A 99 -15.26 -11.56 -0.77
CA ARG A 99 -15.16 -12.88 -1.37
C ARG A 99 -16.03 -12.91 -2.62
N TYR A 100 -15.39 -13.14 -3.76
CA TYR A 100 -16.05 -13.29 -5.04
C TYR A 100 -16.71 -14.66 -5.19
N GLU A 101 -17.67 -14.78 -6.11
CA GLU A 101 -18.38 -16.04 -6.33
C GLU A 101 -17.39 -17.14 -6.74
N GLY A 102 -17.54 -18.33 -6.16
CA GLY A 102 -16.61 -19.45 -6.36
C GLY A 102 -15.32 -19.38 -5.53
N GLY A 103 -15.06 -18.28 -4.81
CA GLY A 103 -13.90 -18.14 -3.92
C GLY A 103 -13.98 -19.01 -2.66
N ASN A 104 -12.81 -19.37 -2.12
CA ASN A 104 -12.73 -20.17 -0.89
C ASN A 104 -13.16 -19.35 0.35
N GLU A 105 -13.73 -20.01 1.35
CA GLU A 105 -14.05 -19.34 2.63
C GLU A 105 -12.76 -18.79 3.26
N TYR A 106 -12.78 -17.51 3.65
CA TYR A 106 -11.63 -16.76 4.22
C TYR A 106 -10.44 -16.51 3.30
N ALA A 107 -10.50 -16.93 2.03
CA ALA A 107 -9.64 -16.41 0.97
C ALA A 107 -10.34 -15.20 0.35
N PHE A 108 -9.72 -14.03 0.44
CA PHE A 108 -10.35 -12.78 0.03
C PHE A 108 -9.68 -12.22 -1.22
N ASP A 109 -10.50 -11.82 -2.18
CA ASP A 109 -10.06 -11.31 -3.48
C ASP A 109 -9.75 -9.81 -3.46
N CYS A 110 -10.37 -9.09 -2.53
CA CYS A 110 -10.29 -7.64 -2.45
C CYS A 110 -10.49 -7.13 -1.03
N PHE A 111 -9.85 -6.01 -0.71
CA PHE A 111 -9.97 -5.31 0.54
C PHE A 111 -10.42 -3.87 0.32
N GLU A 112 -11.20 -3.36 1.26
CA GLU A 112 -11.58 -1.95 1.36
C GLU A 112 -11.41 -1.45 2.79
N ILE A 113 -10.69 -0.34 2.95
CA ILE A 113 -10.49 0.36 4.21
C ILE A 113 -11.22 1.70 4.11
N GLY A 114 -11.97 2.10 5.14
CA GLY A 114 -12.60 3.41 5.20
C GLY A 114 -13.08 3.78 6.59
N TYR A 115 -13.55 5.01 6.76
CA TYR A 115 -14.15 5.44 8.02
C TYR A 115 -15.62 5.04 8.10
N PHE A 116 -16.06 4.53 9.24
CA PHE A 116 -17.48 4.21 9.45
C PHE A 116 -18.40 5.43 9.31
N GLU A 117 -17.92 6.63 9.65
CA GLU A 117 -18.70 7.87 9.50
C GLU A 117 -19.00 8.21 8.03
N ASP A 118 -18.15 7.76 7.10
CA ASP A 118 -18.27 8.07 5.68
C ASP A 118 -19.20 7.10 4.93
N ASP A 119 -19.51 5.94 5.51
CA ASP A 119 -20.40 4.94 4.90
C ASP A 119 -21.63 4.65 5.77
N LYS A 120 -22.74 5.32 5.43
CA LYS A 120 -24.03 5.18 6.10
C LYS A 120 -24.67 3.79 5.97
N LYS A 121 -24.23 2.96 5.00
CA LYS A 121 -24.74 1.58 4.83
C LYS A 121 -24.05 0.61 5.79
N LEU A 122 -22.87 0.96 6.29
CA LEU A 122 -22.12 0.13 7.22
C LEU A 122 -22.63 0.32 8.65
N ASN A 123 -23.13 -0.77 9.23
CA ASN A 123 -23.51 -0.80 10.64
C ASN A 123 -22.36 -1.37 11.47
N LYS A 124 -21.78 -0.56 12.37
CA LYS A 124 -20.71 -0.96 13.30
C LYS A 124 -21.02 -2.23 14.11
N LYS A 125 -22.30 -2.57 14.34
CA LYS A 125 -22.72 -3.77 15.06
C LYS A 125 -22.51 -5.08 14.28
N LEU A 126 -22.38 -5.00 12.96
CA LEU A 126 -22.09 -6.14 12.09
C LEU A 126 -20.59 -6.44 12.03
N ALA A 127 -19.75 -5.48 12.41
CA ALA A 127 -18.32 -5.61 12.31
C ALA A 127 -17.73 -6.46 13.45
N VAL A 128 -16.84 -7.37 13.08
CA VAL A 128 -16.02 -8.12 14.04
C VAL A 128 -14.90 -7.20 14.52
N ILE A 129 -14.75 -7.03 15.84
CA ILE A 129 -13.69 -6.19 16.40
C ILE A 129 -12.35 -6.92 16.21
N SER A 130 -11.46 -6.29 15.46
CA SER A 130 -10.09 -6.72 15.24
C SER A 130 -9.21 -6.37 16.44
N LYS A 131 -8.04 -7.03 16.54
CA LYS A 131 -6.97 -6.61 17.45
C LYS A 131 -6.19 -5.41 16.92
N GLU A 132 -6.38 -5.03 15.66
CA GLU A 132 -5.65 -3.93 15.01
C GLU A 132 -6.21 -2.57 15.44
N THR A 133 -5.32 -1.62 15.74
CA THR A 133 -5.72 -0.24 16.11
C THR A 133 -6.02 0.63 14.90
N ILE A 134 -5.44 0.31 13.74
CA ILE A 134 -5.68 0.96 12.44
C ILE A 134 -5.49 -0.08 11.34
N PHE A 135 -6.08 0.16 10.17
CA PHE A 135 -5.85 -0.65 8.98
C PHE A 135 -4.94 0.07 7.98
N MET A 136 -3.88 -0.62 7.57
CA MET A 136 -2.90 -0.14 6.61
C MET A 136 -2.58 -1.22 5.58
N THR A 137 -2.22 -0.79 4.38
CA THR A 137 -1.65 -1.66 3.36
C THR A 137 -0.23 -2.12 3.75
N GLU A 138 0.28 -3.17 3.10
CA GLU A 138 1.65 -3.65 3.36
C GLU A 138 2.75 -2.62 3.09
N SER A 139 2.47 -1.63 2.24
CA SER A 139 3.35 -0.50 1.96
C SER A 139 3.27 0.63 2.99
N GLY A 140 2.38 0.53 3.98
CA GLY A 140 2.23 1.50 5.07
C GLY A 140 1.23 2.63 4.79
N LEU A 141 0.50 2.58 3.67
CA LEU A 141 -0.57 3.53 3.38
C LEU A 141 -1.84 3.14 4.15
N GLY A 142 -2.38 4.06 4.93
CA GLY A 142 -3.66 3.95 5.63
C GLY A 142 -4.55 5.17 5.39
N LEU A 143 -5.68 5.25 6.10
CA LEU A 143 -6.51 6.44 6.08
C LEU A 143 -5.75 7.65 6.63
N GLY A 144 -6.07 8.84 6.15
CA GLY A 144 -5.36 10.08 6.49
C GLY A 144 -4.06 10.31 5.72
N SER A 145 -3.50 9.29 5.04
CA SER A 145 -2.32 9.45 4.18
C SER A 145 -2.56 10.56 3.14
N THR A 146 -1.55 11.37 2.90
CA THR A 146 -1.59 12.47 1.94
C THR A 146 -1.44 11.98 0.50
N LEU A 147 -1.89 12.79 -0.45
CA LEU A 147 -1.61 12.58 -1.88
C LEU A 147 -0.10 12.38 -2.14
N GLU A 148 0.74 13.18 -1.48
CA GLU A 148 2.20 13.09 -1.63
C GLU A 148 2.72 11.72 -1.18
N GLU A 149 2.35 11.27 0.02
CA GLU A 149 2.73 9.95 0.54
C GLU A 149 2.29 8.81 -0.39
N VAL A 150 1.06 8.89 -0.93
CA VAL A 150 0.57 7.90 -1.91
C VAL A 150 1.45 7.89 -3.16
N THR A 151 1.74 9.06 -3.75
CA THR A 151 2.53 9.13 -4.99
C THR A 151 4.01 8.80 -4.79
N ASN A 152 4.57 9.08 -3.61
CA ASN A 152 5.93 8.69 -3.24
C ASN A 152 6.03 7.18 -2.96
N THR A 153 4.94 6.54 -2.55
CA THR A 153 4.93 5.09 -2.27
C THR A 153 4.59 4.26 -3.51
N LYS A 154 3.63 4.73 -4.33
CA LYS A 154 3.05 3.98 -5.47
C LYS A 154 3.48 4.50 -6.83
N GLY A 155 4.19 5.62 -6.88
CA GLY A 155 4.60 6.27 -8.12
C GLY A 155 3.50 7.15 -8.71
N LYS A 156 3.83 7.82 -9.81
CA LYS A 156 2.96 8.85 -10.43
C LYS A 156 2.16 8.35 -11.63
N ASN A 157 2.26 7.06 -11.96
CA ASN A 157 1.55 6.45 -13.09
C ASN A 157 0.18 5.90 -12.64
N PHE A 158 -0.79 6.78 -12.47
CA PHE A 158 -2.17 6.45 -12.10
C PHE A 158 -3.18 7.21 -12.96
N LYS A 159 -4.40 6.68 -13.05
CA LYS A 159 -5.55 7.43 -13.57
C LYS A 159 -6.14 8.28 -12.46
N VAL A 160 -6.62 9.48 -12.79
CA VAL A 160 -7.27 10.38 -11.83
C VAL A 160 -8.69 10.69 -12.27
N LYS A 161 -9.64 10.63 -11.33
CA LYS A 161 -11.02 11.10 -11.49
C LYS A 161 -11.32 12.12 -10.41
N ARG A 162 -11.88 13.28 -10.78
CA ARG A 162 -12.27 14.34 -9.83
C ARG A 162 -13.77 14.57 -9.83
N LYS A 163 -14.34 14.80 -8.65
CA LYS A 163 -15.74 15.18 -8.47
C LYS A 163 -15.85 16.14 -7.29
N GLY A 164 -15.99 17.44 -7.57
CA GLY A 164 -15.92 18.47 -6.53
C GLY A 164 -14.58 18.43 -5.80
N ASN A 165 -14.62 18.38 -4.47
CA ASN A 165 -13.43 18.30 -3.61
C ASN A 165 -12.87 16.88 -3.45
N ASP A 166 -13.53 15.88 -4.05
CA ASP A 166 -13.12 14.49 -3.96
C ASP A 166 -12.29 14.11 -5.22
N MET A 167 -11.26 13.30 -5.00
CA MET A 167 -10.37 12.78 -6.03
C MET A 167 -10.19 11.28 -5.85
N THR A 168 -10.21 10.52 -6.94
CA THR A 168 -9.87 9.09 -6.95
C THR A 168 -8.62 8.88 -7.79
N LEU A 169 -7.61 8.24 -7.22
CA LEU A 169 -6.44 7.74 -7.93
C LEU A 169 -6.63 6.24 -8.14
N THR A 170 -6.42 5.76 -9.36
CA THR A 170 -6.55 4.35 -9.70
C THR A 170 -5.26 3.85 -10.35
N TYR A 171 -4.60 2.91 -9.69
CA TYR A 171 -3.51 2.11 -10.24
C TYR A 171 -4.07 0.80 -10.77
N TYR A 172 -3.52 0.32 -11.88
CA TYR A 172 -4.06 -0.85 -12.58
C TYR A 172 -2.94 -1.72 -13.14
N LEU A 173 -3.10 -3.04 -13.01
CA LEU A 173 -2.24 -4.04 -13.62
C LEU A 173 -3.12 -5.07 -14.35
N SER A 174 -2.83 -5.32 -15.62
CA SER A 174 -3.48 -6.38 -16.40
C SER A 174 -2.91 -7.77 -16.06
N ASP A 175 -3.61 -8.81 -16.48
CA ASP A 175 -3.19 -10.23 -16.54
C ASP A 175 -1.77 -10.47 -17.09
N LYS A 176 -1.22 -9.58 -17.93
CA LYS A 176 0.17 -9.69 -18.43
C LYS A 176 1.22 -9.53 -17.34
N HIS A 177 0.90 -8.85 -16.24
CA HIS A 177 1.84 -8.56 -15.16
C HIS A 177 2.07 -9.78 -14.26
N ALA A 178 3.32 -10.06 -13.87
CA ALA A 178 3.70 -11.27 -13.13
C ALA A 178 2.96 -11.42 -11.78
N PHE A 179 2.72 -10.31 -11.08
CA PHE A 179 1.92 -10.31 -9.85
C PHE A 179 0.51 -10.86 -10.09
N VAL A 180 -0.17 -10.40 -11.15
CA VAL A 180 -1.56 -10.79 -11.45
C VAL A 180 -1.62 -12.26 -11.89
N LYS A 181 -0.67 -12.67 -12.75
CA LYS A 181 -0.55 -14.08 -13.21
C LYS A 181 -0.43 -15.08 -12.06
N ARG A 182 0.30 -14.71 -11.00
CA ARG A 182 0.50 -15.59 -9.84
C ARG A 182 -0.81 -15.98 -9.16
N TYR A 183 -1.83 -15.12 -9.22
CA TYR A 183 -3.14 -15.39 -8.64
C TYR A 183 -4.15 -15.92 -9.65
N TYR A 184 -3.77 -16.12 -10.92
CA TYR A 184 -4.67 -16.53 -12.00
C TYR A 184 -5.88 -15.58 -12.21
N MET A 185 -5.66 -14.28 -12.00
CA MET A 185 -6.70 -13.24 -12.09
C MET A 185 -6.60 -12.44 -13.39
N LEU A 186 -7.69 -11.76 -13.79
CA LEU A 186 -7.74 -10.94 -15.02
C LEU A 186 -7.02 -9.60 -14.86
N ALA A 187 -7.13 -9.02 -13.68
CA ALA A 187 -6.54 -7.73 -13.38
C ALA A 187 -6.44 -7.50 -11.88
N TYR A 188 -5.55 -6.58 -11.51
CA TYR A 188 -5.44 -6.03 -10.17
C TYR A 188 -5.62 -4.52 -10.23
N PHE A 189 -6.30 -3.97 -9.24
CA PHE A 189 -6.45 -2.53 -9.08
C PHE A 189 -6.13 -2.09 -7.65
N MET A 190 -5.76 -0.82 -7.52
CA MET A 190 -5.65 -0.14 -6.24
C MET A 190 -6.18 1.29 -6.39
N GLU A 191 -7.23 1.59 -5.63
CA GLU A 191 -7.90 2.88 -5.61
C GLU A 191 -7.68 3.59 -4.28
N PHE A 192 -7.40 4.89 -4.37
CA PHE A 192 -7.38 5.81 -3.25
C PHE A 192 -8.43 6.88 -3.50
N ARG A 193 -9.41 6.98 -2.61
CA ARG A 193 -10.35 8.12 -2.61
C ARG A 193 -9.87 9.14 -1.59
N LEU A 194 -9.65 10.35 -2.05
CA LEU A 194 -9.14 11.46 -1.27
C LEU A 194 -10.18 12.58 -1.19
N ARG A 195 -10.20 13.25 -0.05
CA ARG A 195 -10.86 14.54 0.16
C ARG A 195 -9.84 15.46 0.80
N GLU A 196 -9.71 16.69 0.29
CA GLU A 196 -8.73 17.66 0.80
C GLU A 196 -7.30 17.09 0.85
N ASN A 197 -6.91 16.36 -0.21
CA ASN A 197 -5.62 15.67 -0.36
C ASN A 197 -5.30 14.59 0.70
N LYS A 198 -6.26 14.16 1.51
CA LYS A 198 -6.11 13.03 2.44
C LYS A 198 -6.95 11.85 2.03
N VAL A 199 -6.39 10.65 2.14
CA VAL A 199 -7.05 9.38 1.86
C VAL A 199 -8.19 9.17 2.88
N ARG A 200 -9.39 8.94 2.37
CA ARG A 200 -10.60 8.61 3.13
C ARG A 200 -11.08 7.18 2.88
N GLN A 201 -10.67 6.59 1.76
CA GLN A 201 -10.94 5.19 1.45
C GLN A 201 -9.80 4.62 0.60
N ILE A 202 -9.44 3.37 0.87
CA ILE A 202 -8.52 2.58 0.06
C ILE A 202 -9.27 1.32 -0.37
N THR A 203 -9.21 0.96 -1.65
CA THR A 203 -9.74 -0.31 -2.15
C THR A 203 -8.71 -0.98 -3.03
N PHE A 204 -8.35 -2.23 -2.78
CA PHE A 204 -7.38 -2.93 -3.61
C PHE A 204 -7.60 -4.43 -3.62
N GLY A 205 -7.28 -5.05 -4.75
CA GLY A 205 -7.54 -6.47 -4.98
C GLY A 205 -7.64 -6.78 -6.46
N PHE A 206 -8.27 -7.90 -6.75
CA PHE A 206 -8.52 -8.32 -8.13
C PHE A 206 -9.84 -7.76 -8.64
N GLU A 207 -9.95 -7.54 -9.95
CA GLU A 207 -11.25 -7.24 -10.55
C GLU A 207 -12.14 -8.49 -10.51
N TYR A 208 -13.41 -8.29 -10.17
CA TYR A 208 -14.42 -9.34 -10.30
C TYR A 208 -14.55 -9.74 -11.78
N PRO A 209 -14.51 -11.04 -12.12
CA PRO A 209 -14.68 -11.52 -13.50
C PRO A 209 -16.01 -11.14 -14.15
#